data_AF-S9TNA0-F1
#
_entry.id   AF-S9TNA0-F1
#
_cell.length_a   1.000
_cell.length_b   1.000
_cell.length_c   1.000
_cell.angle_alpha   90.00
_cell.angle_beta   90.00
_cell.angle_gamma   90.00
#
_symmetry.space_group_name_H-M   'P 1'
#
loop_
_entity.id
_entity.type
_entity.pdbx_description
1 polymer ?
#
loop_
_entity_poly.entity_id
_entity_poly.type
_entity_poly.pdbx_seq_one_letter_code
_entity_poly.pdbx_strand_id
1 'polypeptide(L)'
;MGLWDAHCAPRFMVGSAAPPLALVQAILFCCSKSDHAGWRPIFARCLKDGWNLTPHFDTPQWSYLLKSAGRQGDEAGVQLLLEEMLDVQADLDRLEARSLVLALNAVTDKAIYNYVKRYLFHLGERKIKFLRITYTDLRGHGAAKLRTPLKENDTMYYHVCWHASIRQPQQFSPRQLYFDYTPSTLGGTSHTANAKVDDIVKDKIEKWKAEGLLPEDYVHEDRVYDRTASFKSVARQEKWKKQPKITKNKNVGYSGEL
;
A
#
# COMPACT_ATOMS: atom_id res chain seq x y z
N MET A 1 34.91 -9.07 -18.97
CA MET A 1 35.77 -8.69 -17.84
C MET A 1 37.25 -8.73 -18.19
N GLY A 2 37.82 -9.81 -18.73
CA GLY A 2 39.26 -9.83 -19.08
C GLY A 2 39.79 -8.64 -19.91
N LEU A 3 39.02 -8.14 -20.89
CA LEU A 3 39.39 -6.92 -21.65
C LEU A 3 39.34 -5.64 -20.81
N TRP A 4 38.39 -5.55 -19.87
CA TRP A 4 38.30 -4.43 -18.94
C TRP A 4 39.51 -4.44 -18.01
N ASP A 5 39.85 -5.59 -17.45
CA ASP A 5 40.96 -5.74 -16.49
C ASP A 5 42.32 -5.47 -17.16
N ALA A 6 42.51 -5.90 -18.41
CA ALA A 6 43.75 -5.69 -19.15
C ALA A 6 43.97 -4.25 -19.63
N HIS A 7 42.91 -3.54 -20.06
CA HIS A 7 43.06 -2.27 -20.78
C HIS A 7 42.41 -1.06 -20.10
N CYS A 8 41.29 -1.25 -19.39
CA CYS A 8 40.49 -0.15 -18.85
C CYS A 8 40.71 0.07 -17.34
N ALA A 9 40.75 -1.02 -16.57
CA ALA A 9 40.89 -0.97 -15.12
C ALA A 9 42.18 -0.25 -14.66
N PRO A 10 43.38 -0.51 -15.25
CA PRO A 10 44.59 0.19 -14.85
C PRO A 10 44.50 1.70 -15.06
N ARG A 11 43.83 2.12 -16.14
CA ARG A 11 43.71 3.55 -16.51
C ARG A 11 42.65 4.28 -15.70
N PHE A 12 41.51 3.65 -15.44
CA PHE A 12 40.33 4.33 -14.86
C PHE A 12 40.09 3.98 -13.38
N MET A 13 40.31 2.72 -12.97
CA MET A 13 40.05 2.32 -11.58
C MET A 13 41.21 2.66 -10.64
N VAL A 14 42.44 2.58 -11.14
CA VAL A 14 43.67 2.91 -10.41
C VAL A 14 44.16 4.33 -10.74
N GLY A 15 44.03 4.75 -12.01
CA GLY A 15 44.36 6.10 -12.44
C GLY A 15 43.31 7.15 -12.06
N SER A 16 43.61 8.42 -12.35
CA SER A 16 42.73 9.58 -12.10
C SER A 16 41.84 9.95 -13.28
N ALA A 17 41.97 9.27 -14.42
CA ALA A 17 41.22 9.58 -15.63
C ALA A 17 39.75 9.17 -15.49
N ALA A 18 38.83 10.01 -15.98
CA ALA A 18 37.42 9.65 -16.10
C ALA A 18 37.19 8.88 -17.44
N PRO A 19 36.54 7.71 -17.42
CA PRO A 19 36.15 7.01 -18.62
C PRO A 19 34.98 7.71 -19.34
N PRO A 20 34.84 7.53 -20.66
CA PRO A 20 33.68 8.02 -21.37
C PRO A 20 32.40 7.31 -20.91
N LEU A 21 31.28 8.04 -20.83
CA LEU A 21 29.99 7.53 -20.35
C LEU A 21 29.55 6.24 -21.06
N ALA A 22 29.69 6.18 -22.38
CA ALA A 22 29.31 5.02 -23.19
C ALA A 22 30.07 3.74 -22.78
N LEU A 23 31.35 3.87 -22.41
CA LEU A 23 32.15 2.73 -21.94
C LEU A 23 31.64 2.23 -20.59
N VAL A 24 31.32 3.15 -19.67
CA VAL A 24 30.77 2.84 -18.34
C VAL A 24 29.41 2.16 -18.44
N GLN A 25 28.50 2.71 -19.26
CA GLN A 25 27.19 2.11 -19.49
C GLN A 25 27.34 0.70 -20.10
N ALA A 26 28.23 0.52 -21.08
CA ALA A 26 28.47 -0.78 -21.72
C ALA A 26 29.03 -1.82 -20.74
N ILE A 27 30.02 -1.47 -19.92
CA ILE A 27 30.59 -2.43 -18.96
C ILE A 27 29.60 -2.76 -17.85
N LEU A 28 28.88 -1.78 -17.30
CA LEU A 28 27.85 -2.01 -16.29
C LEU A 28 26.71 -2.88 -16.84
N PHE A 29 26.30 -2.64 -18.09
CA PHE A 29 25.33 -3.50 -18.77
C PHE A 29 25.86 -4.92 -18.96
N CYS A 30 27.12 -5.09 -19.38
CA CYS A 30 27.76 -6.39 -19.54
C CYS A 30 27.80 -7.15 -18.21
N CYS A 31 28.23 -6.51 -17.12
CA CYS A 31 28.22 -7.10 -15.79
C CYS A 31 26.80 -7.44 -15.32
N SER A 32 25.81 -6.59 -15.65
CA SER A 32 24.41 -6.83 -15.30
C SER A 32 23.80 -8.01 -16.07
N LYS A 33 24.16 -8.20 -17.34
CA LYS A 33 23.68 -9.32 -18.15
C LYS A 33 24.28 -10.67 -17.76
N SER A 34 25.53 -10.64 -17.30
CA SER A 34 26.28 -11.82 -16.85
C SER A 34 26.15 -12.11 -15.35
N ASP A 35 25.38 -11.30 -14.61
CA ASP A 35 25.23 -11.38 -13.16
C ASP A 35 26.61 -11.36 -12.43
N HIS A 36 27.56 -10.55 -12.92
CA HIS A 36 28.96 -10.52 -12.47
C HIS A 36 29.21 -9.46 -11.39
N ALA A 37 29.77 -9.85 -10.23
CA ALA A 37 29.99 -8.99 -9.05
C ALA A 37 30.87 -7.74 -9.28
N GLY A 38 31.69 -7.75 -10.33
CA GLY A 38 32.53 -6.60 -10.73
C GLY A 38 31.77 -5.32 -11.09
N TRP A 39 30.43 -5.33 -11.18
CA TRP A 39 29.64 -4.11 -11.40
C TRP A 39 29.75 -3.12 -10.23
N ARG A 40 29.82 -3.61 -9.00
CA ARG A 40 29.75 -2.79 -7.77
C ARG A 40 30.90 -1.79 -7.63
N PRO A 41 32.18 -2.18 -7.76
CA PRO A 41 33.28 -1.21 -7.68
C PRO A 41 33.23 -0.18 -8.82
N ILE A 42 32.80 -0.58 -10.02
CA ILE A 42 32.64 0.35 -11.14
C ILE A 42 31.52 1.35 -10.85
N PHE A 43 30.38 0.88 -10.32
CA PHE A 43 29.26 1.73 -9.95
C PHE A 43 29.61 2.71 -8.82
N ALA A 44 30.34 2.26 -7.79
CA ALA A 44 30.79 3.13 -6.70
C ALA A 44 31.68 4.28 -7.19
N ARG A 45 32.49 4.06 -8.24
CA ARG A 45 33.26 5.13 -8.90
C ARG A 45 32.39 6.10 -9.70
N CYS A 46 31.15 5.75 -10.04
CA CYS A 46 30.24 6.63 -10.80
C CYS A 46 29.48 7.63 -9.93
N LEU A 47 29.49 7.46 -8.60
CA LEU A 47 28.85 8.35 -7.63
C LEU A 47 29.46 9.76 -7.64
N LYS A 48 28.84 10.69 -6.90
CA LYS A 48 29.23 12.11 -6.81
C LYS A 48 30.72 12.33 -6.51
N ASP A 49 31.30 11.53 -5.61
CA ASP A 49 32.71 11.66 -5.19
C ASP A 49 33.71 11.12 -6.23
N GLY A 50 33.22 10.46 -7.29
CA GLY A 50 34.03 9.87 -8.35
C GLY A 50 33.84 10.56 -9.69
N TRP A 51 33.40 9.80 -10.69
CA TRP A 51 33.17 10.28 -12.06
C TRP A 51 31.85 11.03 -12.23
N ASN A 52 30.93 10.96 -11.24
CA ASN A 52 29.63 11.63 -11.26
C ASN A 52 28.83 11.38 -12.55
N LEU A 53 28.77 10.11 -12.98
CA LEU A 53 28.11 9.69 -14.23
C LEU A 53 26.69 9.17 -14.01
N THR A 54 26.29 8.94 -12.76
CA THR A 54 24.96 8.39 -12.40
C THR A 54 23.78 9.22 -12.92
N PRO A 55 23.83 10.58 -12.99
CA PRO A 55 22.73 11.36 -13.56
C PRO A 55 22.45 11.13 -15.04
N HIS A 56 23.40 10.54 -15.75
CA HIS A 56 23.30 10.30 -17.19
C HIS A 56 22.90 8.86 -17.52
N PHE A 57 22.46 8.08 -16.53
CA PHE A 57 22.01 6.71 -16.75
C PHE A 57 20.53 6.65 -17.14
N ASP A 58 20.27 5.97 -18.26
CA ASP A 58 18.91 5.72 -18.71
C ASP A 58 18.15 4.76 -17.79
N THR A 59 16.82 4.83 -17.79
CA THR A 59 15.94 3.92 -17.02
C THR A 59 16.20 2.42 -17.25
N PRO A 60 16.52 1.94 -18.48
CA PRO A 60 16.90 0.55 -18.69
C PRO A 60 18.18 0.15 -17.95
N GLN A 61 19.16 1.05 -17.85
CA GLN A 61 20.43 0.79 -17.15
C GLN A 61 20.16 0.45 -15.68
N TRP A 62 19.35 1.27 -15.00
CA TRP A 62 18.89 1.01 -13.62
C TRP A 62 18.13 -0.31 -13.50
N SER A 63 17.26 -0.61 -14.46
CA SER A 63 16.49 -1.86 -14.46
C SER A 63 17.39 -3.10 -14.60
N TYR A 64 18.45 -3.04 -15.39
CA TYR A 64 19.41 -4.14 -15.52
C TYR A 64 20.27 -4.31 -14.26
N LEU A 65 20.76 -3.21 -13.67
CA LEU A 65 21.54 -3.23 -12.44
C LEU A 65 20.75 -3.83 -11.28
N LEU A 66 19.53 -3.36 -11.04
CA LEU A 66 18.65 -3.89 -9.98
C LEU A 66 18.33 -5.37 -10.18
N LYS A 67 18.04 -5.78 -11.42
CA LYS A 67 17.77 -7.18 -11.78
C LYS A 67 18.96 -8.09 -11.48
N SER A 68 20.16 -7.62 -11.80
CA SER A 68 21.42 -8.34 -11.55
C SER A 68 21.74 -8.42 -10.05
N ALA A 69 21.67 -7.30 -9.34
CA ALA A 69 21.91 -7.24 -7.90
C ALA A 69 20.94 -8.16 -7.13
N GLY A 70 19.66 -8.16 -7.51
CA GLY A 70 18.65 -9.05 -6.93
C GLY A 70 18.91 -10.53 -7.17
N ARG A 71 19.43 -10.91 -8.34
CA ARG A 71 19.79 -12.32 -8.63
C ARG A 71 21.03 -12.78 -7.89
N GLN A 72 22.01 -11.88 -7.73
CA GLN A 72 23.22 -12.16 -6.96
C GLN A 72 22.96 -12.22 -5.45
N GLY A 73 21.84 -11.66 -4.98
CA GLY A 73 21.56 -11.56 -3.55
C GLY A 73 22.35 -10.46 -2.85
N ASP A 74 22.84 -9.45 -3.57
CA ASP A 74 23.61 -8.34 -2.97
C ASP A 74 22.66 -7.28 -2.40
N GLU A 75 22.22 -7.48 -1.17
CA GLU A 75 21.28 -6.58 -0.48
C GLU A 75 21.84 -5.17 -0.30
N ALA A 76 23.13 -5.05 0.04
CA ALA A 76 23.80 -3.77 0.18
C ALA A 76 23.94 -3.05 -1.17
N GLY A 77 24.18 -3.81 -2.24
CA GLY A 77 24.15 -3.30 -3.60
C GLY A 77 22.75 -2.82 -4.02
N VAL A 78 21.70 -3.54 -3.62
CA VAL A 78 20.31 -3.08 -3.84
C VAL A 78 20.05 -1.78 -3.11
N GLN A 79 20.42 -1.67 -1.83
CA GLN A 79 20.27 -0.44 -1.07
C GLN A 79 20.99 0.73 -1.74
N LEU A 80 22.26 0.55 -2.11
CA LEU A 80 23.07 1.56 -2.79
C LEU A 80 22.42 2.05 -4.09
N LEU A 81 21.89 1.12 -4.90
CA LEU A 81 21.20 1.48 -6.15
C LEU A 81 19.91 2.26 -5.89
N LEU A 82 19.12 1.88 -4.89
CA LEU A 82 17.88 2.58 -4.54
C LEU A 82 18.15 3.99 -3.99
N GLU A 83 19.16 4.13 -3.12
CA GLU A 83 19.59 5.43 -2.59
C GLU A 83 20.03 6.38 -3.71
N GLU A 84 20.90 5.90 -4.60
CA GLU A 84 21.39 6.71 -5.71
C GLU A 84 20.29 7.07 -6.70
N MET A 85 19.38 6.14 -7.01
CA MET A 85 18.25 6.43 -7.91
C MET A 85 17.33 7.52 -7.37
N LEU A 86 17.13 7.58 -6.05
CA LEU A 86 16.33 8.62 -5.43
C LEU A 86 17.04 9.97 -5.46
N ASP A 87 18.34 9.98 -5.14
CA ASP A 87 19.15 11.20 -5.10
C ASP A 87 19.34 11.83 -6.49
N VAL A 88 19.52 10.99 -7.51
CA VAL A 88 19.68 11.40 -8.91
C VAL A 88 18.34 11.72 -9.59
N GLN A 89 17.21 11.51 -8.90
CA GLN A 89 15.86 11.72 -9.43
C GLN A 89 15.57 10.88 -10.68
N ALA A 90 15.98 9.61 -10.66
CA ALA A 90 15.64 8.67 -11.72
C ALA A 90 14.11 8.47 -11.82
N ASP A 91 13.60 8.16 -13.01
CA ASP A 91 12.17 7.89 -13.22
C ASP A 91 11.77 6.53 -12.60
N LEU A 92 11.37 6.58 -11.32
CA LEU A 92 11.03 5.40 -10.53
C LEU A 92 9.75 4.71 -11.01
N ASP A 93 8.79 5.47 -11.55
CA ASP A 93 7.50 4.95 -11.99
C ASP A 93 7.62 4.21 -13.33
N ARG A 94 8.50 4.66 -14.23
CA ARG A 94 8.75 3.99 -15.52
C ARG A 94 9.73 2.83 -15.47
N LEU A 95 10.45 2.65 -14.35
CA LEU A 95 11.34 1.52 -14.15
C LEU A 95 10.62 0.18 -14.37
N GLU A 96 11.30 -0.88 -14.81
CA GLU A 96 10.64 -2.18 -15.01
C GLU A 96 10.15 -2.76 -13.66
N ALA A 97 8.89 -3.19 -13.52
CA ALA A 97 8.39 -3.74 -12.25
C ALA A 97 9.12 -5.04 -11.87
N ARG A 98 9.51 -5.85 -12.86
CA ARG A 98 10.22 -7.12 -12.68
C ARG A 98 11.62 -6.93 -12.08
N SER A 99 12.35 -5.88 -12.44
CA SER A 99 13.68 -5.62 -11.87
C SER A 99 13.59 -5.23 -10.41
N LEU A 100 12.64 -4.36 -10.06
CA LEU A 100 12.37 -4.01 -8.66
C LEU A 100 11.97 -5.22 -7.83
N VAL A 101 11.04 -6.06 -8.31
CA VAL A 101 10.63 -7.24 -7.55
C VAL A 101 11.81 -8.16 -7.27
N LEU A 102 12.68 -8.40 -8.28
CA LEU A 102 13.87 -9.23 -8.10
C LEU A 102 14.85 -8.62 -7.08
N ALA A 103 15.07 -7.30 -7.14
CA ALA A 103 15.93 -6.59 -6.20
C ALA A 103 15.38 -6.63 -4.77
N LEU A 104 14.09 -6.30 -4.59
CA LEU A 104 13.44 -6.29 -3.29
C LEU A 104 13.36 -7.70 -2.68
N ASN A 105 13.10 -8.73 -3.48
CA ASN A 105 13.04 -10.11 -3.01
C ASN A 105 14.37 -10.61 -2.43
N ALA A 106 15.50 -10.04 -2.85
CA ALA A 106 16.80 -10.40 -2.32
C ALA A 106 17.02 -9.93 -0.87
N VAL A 107 16.29 -8.90 -0.41
CA VAL A 107 16.52 -8.27 0.90
C VAL A 107 15.98 -9.13 2.04
N THR A 108 16.88 -9.57 2.92
CA THR A 108 16.55 -10.32 4.14
C THR A 108 17.05 -9.63 5.41
N ASP A 109 18.04 -8.75 5.30
CA ASP A 109 18.55 -7.95 6.41
C ASP A 109 17.50 -6.97 6.95
N LYS A 110 17.44 -6.87 8.28
CA LYS A 110 16.43 -6.07 8.99
C LYS A 110 16.60 -4.56 8.78
N ALA A 111 17.84 -4.06 8.72
CA ALA A 111 18.10 -2.64 8.54
C ALA A 111 17.73 -2.22 7.11
N ILE A 112 18.16 -3.01 6.12
CA ILE A 112 17.85 -2.77 4.70
C ILE A 112 16.35 -2.92 4.45
N TYR A 113 15.70 -3.89 5.08
CA TYR A 113 14.24 -4.03 5.02
C TYR A 113 13.52 -2.77 5.50
N ASN A 114 13.93 -2.18 6.63
CA ASN A 114 13.34 -0.93 7.14
C ASN A 114 13.58 0.27 6.21
N TYR A 115 14.76 0.32 5.57
CA TYR A 115 15.03 1.29 4.51
C TYR A 115 14.04 1.12 3.34
N VAL A 116 13.88 -0.11 2.85
CA VAL A 116 12.96 -0.44 1.76
C VAL A 116 11.53 -0.02 2.08
N LYS A 117 11.04 -0.23 3.31
CA LYS A 117 9.69 0.24 3.71
C LYS A 117 9.50 1.73 3.45
N ARG A 118 10.48 2.53 3.85
CA ARG A 118 10.46 3.99 3.66
C ARG A 118 10.59 4.31 2.17
N TYR A 119 11.48 3.62 1.48
CA TYR A 119 11.72 3.80 0.05
C TYR A 119 10.44 3.60 -0.79
N LEU A 120 9.64 2.58 -0.48
CA LEU A 120 8.40 2.27 -1.21
C LEU A 120 7.37 3.41 -1.21
N PHE A 121 7.46 4.39 -0.29
CA PHE A 121 6.57 5.56 -0.30
C PHE A 121 6.88 6.55 -1.43
N HIS A 122 8.09 6.52 -2.00
CA HIS A 122 8.48 7.35 -3.14
C HIS A 122 7.89 6.86 -4.47
N LEU A 123 7.37 5.63 -4.53
CA LEU A 123 6.72 5.09 -5.71
C LEU A 123 5.27 5.59 -5.84
N GLY A 124 4.83 5.83 -7.08
CA GLY A 124 3.45 6.20 -7.38
C GLY A 124 2.46 5.07 -7.06
N GLU A 125 1.19 5.42 -6.83
CA GLU A 125 0.14 4.46 -6.48
C GLU A 125 -0.02 3.36 -7.54
N ARG A 126 -0.08 3.76 -8.82
CA ARG A 126 -0.15 2.84 -9.96
C ARG A 126 1.05 1.88 -9.96
N LYS A 127 2.25 2.40 -9.71
CA LYS A 127 3.48 1.62 -9.71
C LYS A 127 3.46 0.55 -8.62
N ILE A 128 3.06 0.91 -7.41
CA ILE A 128 2.94 -0.01 -6.26
C ILE A 128 1.91 -1.11 -6.54
N LYS A 129 0.75 -0.77 -7.15
CA LYS A 129 -0.26 -1.76 -7.55
C LYS A 129 0.32 -2.80 -8.51
N PHE A 130 1.05 -2.36 -9.55
CA PHE A 130 1.69 -3.28 -10.50
C PHE A 130 2.88 -4.03 -9.90
N LEU A 131 3.57 -3.46 -8.91
CA LEU A 131 4.64 -4.13 -8.18
C LEU A 131 4.08 -5.33 -7.42
N ARG A 132 2.96 -5.16 -6.70
CA ARG A 132 2.22 -6.28 -6.06
C ARG A 132 1.83 -7.36 -7.08
N ILE A 133 1.16 -6.97 -8.17
CA ILE A 133 0.69 -7.93 -9.20
C ILE A 133 1.87 -8.72 -9.78
N THR A 134 2.97 -8.02 -10.08
CA THR A 134 4.18 -8.63 -10.64
C THR A 134 4.83 -9.56 -9.63
N TYR A 135 4.89 -9.19 -8.35
CA TYR A 135 5.45 -10.06 -7.31
C TYR A 135 4.62 -11.35 -7.18
N THR A 136 3.29 -11.24 -7.09
CA THR A 136 2.39 -12.40 -7.01
C THR A 136 2.52 -13.30 -8.24
N ASP A 137 2.60 -12.73 -9.46
CA ASP A 137 2.77 -13.51 -10.70
C ASP A 137 4.12 -14.24 -10.73
N LEU A 138 5.23 -13.55 -10.43
CA LEU A 138 6.57 -14.12 -10.52
C LEU A 138 6.85 -15.23 -9.50
N ARG A 139 6.16 -15.24 -8.36
CA ARG A 139 6.23 -16.35 -7.39
C ARG A 139 5.15 -17.43 -7.60
N GLY A 140 4.18 -17.16 -8.48
CA GLY A 140 3.04 -18.03 -8.76
C GLY A 140 3.08 -18.57 -10.19
N HIS A 141 2.01 -18.33 -10.96
CA HIS A 141 1.87 -18.83 -12.34
C HIS A 141 3.01 -18.38 -13.29
N GLY A 142 3.56 -17.20 -13.05
CA GLY A 142 4.64 -16.61 -13.84
C GLY A 142 6.05 -17.05 -13.43
N ALA A 143 6.23 -18.00 -12.51
CA ALA A 143 7.55 -18.47 -12.08
C ALA A 143 8.42 -18.95 -13.26
N ALA A 144 7.82 -19.65 -14.23
CA ALA A 144 8.49 -20.13 -15.44
C ALA A 144 8.96 -19.01 -16.38
N LYS A 145 8.48 -17.76 -16.20
CA LYS A 145 8.94 -16.60 -16.98
C LYS A 145 10.37 -16.18 -16.60
N LEU A 146 10.87 -16.64 -15.45
CA LEU A 146 12.21 -16.34 -14.97
C LEU A 146 13.20 -17.41 -15.41
N ARG A 147 14.36 -16.99 -15.94
CA ARG A 147 15.49 -17.89 -16.21
C ARG A 147 15.97 -18.59 -14.92
N THR A 148 15.94 -17.86 -13.81
CA THR A 148 16.31 -18.34 -12.48
C THR A 148 15.12 -18.11 -11.57
N PRO A 149 14.60 -19.15 -10.89
CA PRO A 149 13.43 -19.00 -10.03
C PRO A 149 13.70 -18.02 -8.88
N LEU A 150 12.65 -17.37 -8.39
CA LEU A 150 12.74 -16.55 -7.19
C LEU A 150 13.01 -17.44 -5.97
N LYS A 151 13.89 -16.99 -5.08
CA LYS A 151 14.01 -17.54 -3.73
C LYS A 151 12.83 -17.05 -2.89
N GLU A 152 12.29 -17.91 -2.04
CA GLU A 152 11.16 -17.54 -1.19
C GLU A 152 11.55 -16.45 -0.19
N ASN A 153 10.81 -15.35 -0.22
CA ASN A 153 10.90 -14.24 0.74
C ASN A 153 9.50 -13.75 1.10
N ASP A 154 8.86 -14.45 2.04
CA ASP A 154 7.49 -14.16 2.44
C ASP A 154 7.35 -12.82 3.16
N THR A 155 8.38 -12.42 3.91
CA THR A 155 8.36 -11.14 4.63
C THR A 155 8.28 -9.96 3.68
N MET A 156 9.10 -9.96 2.62
CA MET A 156 9.10 -8.90 1.62
C MET A 156 7.84 -8.96 0.74
N TYR A 157 7.43 -10.15 0.31
CA TYR A 157 6.21 -10.32 -0.47
C TYR A 157 4.98 -9.78 0.28
N TYR A 158 4.81 -10.19 1.54
CA TYR A 158 3.73 -9.72 2.39
C TYR A 158 3.77 -8.21 2.53
N HIS A 159 4.96 -7.65 2.78
CA HIS A 159 5.10 -6.20 2.96
C HIS A 159 4.75 -5.42 1.69
N VAL A 160 5.14 -5.90 0.52
CA VAL A 160 4.75 -5.30 -0.77
C VAL A 160 3.22 -5.33 -0.95
N CYS A 161 2.58 -6.45 -0.60
CA CYS A 161 1.12 -6.58 -0.67
C CYS A 161 0.43 -5.62 0.31
N TRP A 162 0.93 -5.56 1.54
CA TRP A 162 0.44 -4.67 2.59
C TRP A 162 0.60 -3.19 2.18
N HIS A 163 1.76 -2.80 1.66
CA HIS A 163 2.03 -1.43 1.21
C HIS A 163 1.08 -1.01 0.08
N ALA A 164 0.82 -1.92 -0.87
CA ALA A 164 -0.18 -1.69 -1.91
C ALA A 164 -1.59 -1.53 -1.34
N SER A 165 -1.95 -2.29 -0.29
CA SER A 165 -3.24 -2.17 0.39
C SER A 165 -3.40 -0.84 1.12
N ILE A 166 -2.33 -0.31 1.73
CA ILE A 166 -2.35 0.97 2.45
C ILE A 166 -2.48 2.15 1.47
N ARG A 167 -1.79 2.07 0.33
CA ARG A 167 -1.72 3.17 -0.64
C ARG A 167 -2.93 3.27 -1.56
N GLN A 168 -3.70 2.19 -1.72
CA GLN A 168 -4.91 2.19 -2.54
C GLN A 168 -6.09 2.82 -1.78
N PRO A 169 -7.06 3.43 -2.50
CA PRO A 169 -8.31 3.89 -1.92
C PRO A 169 -9.01 2.78 -1.15
N GLN A 170 -9.39 3.07 0.10
CA GLN A 170 -10.07 2.10 0.96
C GLN A 170 -11.54 1.95 0.56
N GLN A 171 -12.01 0.71 0.51
CA GLN A 171 -13.41 0.38 0.26
C GLN A 171 -14.08 0.00 1.57
N PHE A 172 -15.26 0.58 1.83
CA PHE A 172 -16.01 0.25 3.04
C PHE A 172 -16.81 -1.04 2.84
N SER A 173 -16.44 -2.08 3.59
CA SER A 173 -17.09 -3.39 3.58
C SER A 173 -17.67 -3.69 4.98
N PRO A 174 -18.86 -3.16 5.32
CA PRO A 174 -19.39 -3.19 6.69
C PRO A 174 -19.64 -4.60 7.19
N ARG A 175 -20.04 -5.53 6.31
CA ARG A 175 -20.26 -6.94 6.69
C ARG A 175 -18.95 -7.61 7.11
N GLN A 176 -17.82 -7.26 6.49
CA GLN A 176 -16.52 -7.81 6.86
C GLN A 176 -15.97 -7.13 8.12
N LEU A 177 -16.17 -5.82 8.26
CA LEU A 177 -15.66 -5.04 9.40
C LEU A 177 -16.42 -5.33 10.70
N TYR A 178 -17.74 -5.46 10.63
CA TYR A 178 -18.61 -5.59 11.80
C TYR A 178 -19.23 -6.97 11.91
N PHE A 179 -18.61 -8.00 11.29
CA PHE A 179 -19.14 -9.36 11.30
C PHE A 179 -19.40 -9.85 12.73
N ASP A 180 -18.43 -9.62 13.62
CA ASP A 180 -18.47 -10.03 15.03
C ASP A 180 -18.79 -8.86 15.97
N TYR A 181 -19.27 -7.74 15.45
CA TYR A 181 -19.61 -6.58 16.30
C TYR A 181 -20.77 -6.96 17.24
N THR A 182 -20.46 -6.99 18.53
CA THR A 182 -21.46 -7.17 19.59
C THR A 182 -21.63 -5.84 20.31
N PRO A 183 -22.86 -5.29 20.38
CA PRO A 183 -23.10 -4.07 21.13
C PRO A 183 -22.81 -4.31 22.62
N SER A 184 -22.10 -3.38 23.27
CA SER A 184 -21.87 -3.42 24.71
C SER A 184 -22.87 -2.52 25.44
N THR A 185 -23.36 -2.97 26.61
CA THR A 185 -24.29 -2.23 27.48
C THR A 185 -23.60 -1.33 28.50
N LEU A 186 -22.28 -1.14 28.39
CA LEU A 186 -21.51 -0.19 29.20
C LEU A 186 -21.98 1.23 28.89
N GLY A 187 -22.94 1.72 29.68
CA GLY A 187 -23.58 3.05 29.54
C GLY A 187 -25.09 3.01 29.24
N GLY A 188 -25.69 1.83 29.07
CA GLY A 188 -27.14 1.69 28.86
C GLY A 188 -27.90 1.87 30.17
N THR A 189 -28.23 3.10 30.54
CA THR A 189 -29.42 3.31 31.39
C THR A 189 -30.60 2.74 30.64
N SER A 190 -31.12 1.62 31.13
CA SER A 190 -32.30 0.97 30.58
C SER A 190 -33.49 1.90 30.77
N HIS A 191 -33.74 2.79 29.82
CA HIS A 191 -34.99 3.50 29.76
C HIS A 191 -36.06 2.48 29.34
N THR A 192 -37.05 2.30 30.21
CA THR A 192 -38.22 1.46 29.92
C THR A 192 -38.90 1.95 28.65
N ALA A 193 -39.55 1.06 27.89
CA ALA A 193 -40.23 1.39 26.63
C ALA A 193 -41.31 2.51 26.73
N ASN A 194 -41.67 2.92 27.95
CA ASN A 194 -42.62 3.99 28.25
C ASN A 194 -41.95 5.32 28.68
N ALA A 195 -40.61 5.42 28.66
CA ALA A 195 -39.93 6.68 28.96
C ALA A 195 -40.29 7.70 27.87
N LYS A 196 -40.82 8.85 28.28
CA LYS A 196 -41.11 9.93 27.34
C LYS A 196 -39.77 10.38 26.75
N VAL A 197 -39.76 10.68 25.45
CA VAL A 197 -38.56 11.14 24.74
C VAL A 197 -37.91 12.32 25.48
N ASP A 198 -38.74 13.20 26.05
CA ASP A 198 -38.32 14.35 26.85
C ASP A 198 -37.48 13.96 28.08
N ASP A 199 -37.82 12.85 28.75
CA ASP A 199 -37.09 12.36 29.93
C ASP A 199 -35.72 11.79 29.52
N ILE A 200 -35.65 11.11 28.36
CA ILE A 200 -34.40 10.58 27.80
C ILE A 200 -33.46 11.72 27.36
N VAL A 201 -34.01 12.79 26.78
CA VAL A 201 -33.23 13.95 26.34
C VAL A 201 -32.66 14.70 27.55
N LYS A 202 -33.46 14.92 28.60
CA LYS A 202 -33.01 15.54 29.85
C LYS A 202 -31.89 14.76 30.51
N ASP A 203 -32.05 13.44 30.69
CA ASP A 203 -31.02 12.57 31.27
C ASP A 203 -29.69 12.61 30.49
N LYS A 204 -29.77 12.70 29.16
CA LYS A 204 -28.56 12.80 28.32
C LYS A 204 -27.88 14.15 28.44
N ILE A 205 -28.65 15.25 28.50
CA ILE A 205 -28.09 16.59 28.68
C ILE A 205 -27.41 16.71 30.04
N GLU A 206 -28.03 16.18 31.10
CA GLU A 206 -27.43 16.19 32.45
C GLU A 206 -26.13 15.37 32.50
N LYS A 207 -26.11 14.19 31.88
CA LYS A 207 -24.88 13.39 31.75
C LYS A 207 -23.79 14.10 30.97
N TRP A 208 -24.13 14.73 29.84
CA TRP A 208 -23.14 15.47 29.04
C TRP A 208 -22.61 16.71 29.75
N LYS A 209 -23.41 17.37 30.61
CA LYS A 209 -22.90 18.41 31.51
C LYS A 209 -21.95 17.82 32.57
N ALA A 210 -22.31 16.71 33.19
CA ALA A 210 -21.47 16.04 34.19
C ALA A 210 -20.14 15.52 33.61
N GLU A 211 -20.13 15.11 32.34
CA GLU A 211 -18.95 14.67 31.60
C GLU A 211 -18.14 15.84 30.99
N GLY A 212 -18.60 17.09 31.15
CA GLY A 212 -17.93 18.29 30.61
C GLY A 212 -18.03 18.45 29.09
N LEU A 213 -18.93 17.71 28.43
CA LEU A 213 -19.17 17.76 26.99
C LEU A 213 -20.08 18.93 26.58
N LEU A 214 -20.84 19.49 27.52
CA LEU A 214 -21.69 20.66 27.33
C LEU A 214 -21.34 21.77 28.33
N PRO A 215 -21.40 23.05 27.91
CA PRO A 215 -21.32 24.19 28.82
C PRO A 215 -22.38 24.13 29.92
N GLU A 216 -22.05 24.59 31.12
CA GLU A 216 -22.96 24.57 32.28
C GLU A 216 -24.24 25.38 32.02
N ASP A 217 -24.13 26.46 31.26
CA ASP A 217 -25.20 27.37 30.86
C ASP A 217 -26.02 26.88 29.64
N TYR A 218 -25.73 25.70 29.11
CA TYR A 218 -26.51 25.14 27.99
C TYR A 218 -27.96 24.87 28.42
N VAL A 219 -28.91 25.56 27.80
CA VAL A 219 -30.36 25.33 27.92
C VAL A 219 -30.84 24.70 26.62
N HIS A 220 -31.43 23.51 26.71
CA HIS A 220 -32.12 22.91 25.59
C HIS A 220 -33.45 23.65 25.39
N GLU A 221 -33.47 24.56 24.43
CA GLU A 221 -34.73 25.11 23.94
C GLU A 221 -35.42 24.03 23.10
N ASP A 222 -36.56 23.53 23.60
CA ASP A 222 -37.51 22.75 22.82
C ASP A 222 -38.07 23.65 21.70
N ARG A 223 -37.27 23.87 20.65
CA ARG A 223 -37.83 24.30 19.39
C ARG A 223 -38.76 23.18 18.97
N VAL A 224 -40.05 23.45 19.14
CA VAL A 224 -41.14 22.66 18.59
C VAL A 224 -40.87 22.59 17.08
N TYR A 225 -40.12 21.57 16.67
CA TYR A 225 -40.02 21.19 15.29
C TYR A 225 -41.45 20.83 14.90
N ASP A 226 -42.00 21.62 13.98
CA ASP A 226 -43.30 21.40 13.38
C ASP A 226 -43.46 19.90 13.09
N ARG A 227 -44.37 19.24 13.84
CA ARG A 227 -44.56 17.78 13.77
C ARG A 227 -44.94 17.34 12.34
N THR A 228 -45.36 18.27 11.49
CA THR A 228 -45.66 18.02 10.08
C THR A 228 -44.42 17.85 9.19
N ALA A 229 -43.23 18.29 9.64
CA ALA A 229 -41.97 18.16 8.92
C ALA A 229 -41.09 16.99 9.39
N SER A 230 -41.55 16.23 10.39
CA SER A 230 -40.87 14.99 10.79
C SER A 230 -40.92 13.99 9.63
N PHE A 231 -39.74 13.48 9.26
CA PHE A 231 -39.51 12.51 8.20
C PHE A 231 -40.68 11.54 8.09
N LYS A 232 -41.43 11.60 6.98
CA LYS A 232 -42.26 10.47 6.56
C LYS A 232 -41.34 9.26 6.61
N SER A 233 -41.62 8.32 7.51
CA SER A 233 -40.95 7.03 7.52
C SER A 233 -41.26 6.39 6.17
N VAL A 234 -40.37 6.57 5.20
CA VAL A 234 -40.41 5.78 3.98
C VAL A 234 -39.92 4.42 4.42
N ALA A 235 -40.82 3.63 4.98
CA ALA A 235 -40.69 2.19 5.02
C ALA A 235 -40.47 1.78 3.56
N ARG A 236 -39.20 1.56 3.20
CA ARG A 236 -38.81 1.13 1.86
C ARG A 236 -39.44 -0.25 1.69
N GLN A 237 -40.63 -0.29 1.11
CA GLN A 237 -41.30 -1.53 0.77
C GLN A 237 -40.43 -2.24 -0.27
N GLU A 238 -39.79 -3.33 0.16
CA GLU A 238 -39.07 -4.24 -0.73
C GLU A 238 -40.10 -4.84 -1.71
N LYS A 239 -40.15 -4.31 -2.94
CA LYS A 239 -41.11 -4.69 -4.00
C LYS A 239 -41.13 -6.18 -4.37
N TRP A 240 -40.22 -6.99 -3.82
CA TRP A 240 -40.02 -8.40 -4.19
C TRP A 240 -40.62 -9.40 -3.19
N LYS A 241 -41.07 -8.97 -2.00
CA LYS A 241 -41.77 -9.85 -1.06
C LYS A 241 -43.28 -9.78 -1.29
N LYS A 242 -43.87 -10.87 -1.79
CA LYS A 242 -45.34 -11.04 -1.81
C LYS A 242 -45.81 -11.14 -0.35
N GLN A 243 -46.44 -10.10 0.18
CA GLN A 243 -47.16 -10.19 1.44
C GLN A 243 -48.58 -10.74 1.20
N PRO A 244 -49.15 -11.51 2.14
CA PRO A 244 -50.53 -11.96 2.05
C PRO A 244 -51.48 -10.75 2.06
N LYS A 245 -52.43 -10.74 1.11
CA LYS A 245 -53.46 -9.70 1.03
C LYS A 245 -54.41 -9.87 2.21
N ILE A 246 -54.35 -8.95 3.16
CA ILE A 246 -55.34 -8.85 4.23
C ILE A 246 -56.65 -8.35 3.61
N THR A 247 -57.65 -9.21 3.48
CA THR A 247 -59.01 -8.85 3.05
C THR A 247 -59.94 -8.78 4.26
N LYS A 248 -60.68 -7.69 4.38
CA LYS A 248 -61.61 -7.45 5.49
C LYS A 248 -62.96 -8.08 5.18
N ASN A 249 -63.33 -9.14 5.89
CA ASN A 249 -64.68 -9.70 5.80
C ASN A 249 -65.60 -9.00 6.82
N LYS A 250 -66.78 -8.54 6.41
CA LYS A 250 -67.66 -7.67 7.22
C LYS A 250 -68.22 -8.35 8.47
N ASN A 251 -68.18 -9.67 8.57
CA ASN A 251 -68.78 -10.39 9.69
C ASN A 251 -67.77 -11.05 10.66
N VAL A 252 -66.46 -11.00 10.42
CA VAL A 252 -65.46 -11.72 11.26
C VAL A 252 -64.17 -10.92 11.56
N GLY A 253 -63.99 -9.71 11.02
CA GLY A 253 -62.77 -8.93 11.24
C GLY A 253 -61.57 -9.43 10.41
N TYR A 254 -60.37 -8.95 10.72
CA TYR A 254 -59.15 -9.29 9.97
C TYR A 254 -58.58 -10.65 10.43
N SER A 255 -58.63 -11.66 9.57
CA SER A 255 -57.90 -12.92 9.75
C SER A 255 -56.77 -13.01 8.72
N GLY A 256 -55.53 -13.19 9.18
CA GLY A 256 -54.44 -13.68 8.34
C GLY A 256 -54.26 -15.17 8.61
N GLU A 257 -54.38 -16.00 7.59
CA GLU A 257 -53.91 -17.39 7.66
C GLU A 257 -52.37 -17.39 7.70
N LEU A 258 -51.81 -18.25 8.56
CA LEU A 258 -50.36 -18.49 8.71
C LEU A 258 -49.75 -19.06 7.43
#